data_AF-A0A0K9G997-F1
#
_entry.id   AF-A0A0K9G997-F1
#
_cell.length_a   1.000
_cell.length_b   1.000
_cell.length_c   1.000
_cell.angle_alpha   90.00
_cell.angle_beta   90.00
_cell.angle_gamma   90.00
#
_symmetry.space_group_name_H-M   'P 1'
#
loop_
_entity.id
_entity.type
_entity.pdbx_description
1 polymer ?
#
loop_
_entity_poly.entity_id
_entity_poly.type
_entity_poly.pdbx_seq_one_letter_code
_entity_poly.pdbx_strand_id
1 'polypeptide(L)'
;MPYGFLINSSRGNSRLGYLRNMRLNRKQKKDLLFFIVPLILFQVNELIKADVQIPVLGYVLRCHFNDYLGGISFAAYLNFILSLSNWTSFQLTKIQHFLIAGLLCGICWELITPLFIQSSTGDFWDVIAYILGMLTYWFFSEVLVFK
;
A
#
# COMPACT_ATOMS: atom_id res chain seq x y z
N MET A 1 56.58 24.36 -22.68
CA MET A 1 55.22 24.91 -22.46
C MET A 1 54.78 25.55 -23.77
N PRO A 2 53.62 25.17 -24.31
CA PRO A 2 52.38 25.87 -23.92
C PRO A 2 51.28 24.90 -23.47
N TYR A 3 50.53 25.33 -22.46
CA TYR A 3 49.35 24.66 -21.95
C TYR A 3 48.14 24.98 -22.83
N GLY A 4 47.63 23.98 -23.54
CA GLY A 4 46.33 24.06 -24.21
C GLY A 4 45.21 23.69 -23.23
N PHE A 5 44.47 24.71 -22.79
CA PHE A 5 43.28 24.57 -21.96
C PHE A 5 42.09 24.14 -22.84
N LEU A 6 41.80 22.84 -22.89
CA LEU A 6 40.59 22.31 -23.54
C LEU A 6 39.48 22.16 -22.49
N ILE A 7 38.57 23.13 -22.43
CA ILE A 7 37.27 22.98 -21.77
C ILE A 7 36.44 22.02 -22.63
N ASN A 8 36.33 20.76 -22.21
CA ASN A 8 35.41 19.82 -22.83
C ASN A 8 34.02 20.00 -22.19
N SER A 9 33.20 20.83 -22.83
CA SER A 9 31.78 21.02 -22.49
C SER A 9 30.95 19.83 -22.97
N SER A 10 30.91 18.77 -22.17
CA SER A 10 29.99 17.63 -22.35
C SER A 10 28.82 17.72 -21.36
N ARG A 11 28.06 18.82 -21.44
CA ARG A 11 26.68 18.88 -20.91
C ARG A 11 25.71 18.47 -22.01
N GLY A 12 25.32 17.20 -22.05
CA GLY A 12 24.30 16.79 -23.03
C GLY A 12 23.89 15.33 -23.09
N ASN A 13 24.26 14.47 -22.13
CA ASN A 13 23.93 13.03 -22.25
C ASN A 13 23.41 12.36 -20.97
N SER A 14 22.91 13.13 -20.00
CA SER A 14 22.40 12.62 -18.72
C SER A 14 20.88 12.63 -18.59
N ARG A 15 20.12 13.12 -19.58
CA ARG A 15 18.65 13.20 -19.51
C ARG A 15 17.90 12.08 -20.26
N LEU A 16 18.53 11.40 -21.21
CA LEU A 16 17.87 10.33 -21.97
C LEU A 16 17.84 8.95 -21.27
N GLY A 17 18.64 8.74 -20.22
CA GLY A 17 18.60 7.50 -19.42
C GLY A 17 17.44 7.39 -18.43
N TYR A 18 16.67 8.47 -18.24
CA TYR A 18 15.59 8.54 -17.25
C TYR A 18 14.21 8.15 -17.79
N LEU A 19 14.05 8.12 -19.11
CA LEU A 19 12.87 7.53 -19.75
C LEU A 19 13.10 6.03 -19.94
N ARG A 20 13.40 5.34 -18.82
CA ARG A 20 13.22 3.89 -18.77
C ARG A 20 11.73 3.70 -19.06
N ASN A 21 11.39 3.17 -20.23
CA ASN A 21 10.07 2.64 -20.49
C ASN A 21 9.71 1.77 -19.28
N MET A 22 8.87 2.29 -18.38
CA MET A 22 8.49 1.64 -17.13
C MET A 22 7.50 0.54 -17.49
N ARG A 23 8.02 -0.46 -18.19
CA ARG A 23 7.31 -1.69 -18.45
C ARG A 23 7.31 -2.43 -17.12
N LEU A 24 6.21 -2.28 -16.39
CA LEU A 24 6.04 -2.94 -15.09
C LEU A 24 6.24 -4.43 -15.25
N ASN A 25 7.06 -5.00 -14.38
CA ASN A 25 7.25 -6.44 -14.30
C ASN A 25 5.94 -7.13 -13.88
N ARG A 26 5.81 -8.43 -14.18
CA ARG A 26 4.63 -9.21 -13.79
C ARG A 26 4.32 -9.11 -12.29
N LYS A 27 5.36 -9.02 -11.46
CA LYS A 27 5.23 -8.79 -10.01
C LYS A 27 4.56 -7.45 -9.69
N GLN A 28 5.13 -6.36 -10.22
CA GLN A 28 4.63 -5.01 -10.04
C GLN A 28 3.19 -4.81 -10.52
N LYS A 29 2.79 -5.47 -11.62
CA LYS A 29 1.40 -5.43 -12.10
C LYS A 29 0.43 -6.09 -11.12
N LYS A 30 0.84 -7.18 -10.48
CA LYS A 30 0.04 -7.86 -9.47
C LYS A 30 -0.06 -7.02 -8.19
N ASP A 31 1.05 -6.45 -7.72
CA ASP A 31 1.05 -5.53 -6.57
C ASP A 31 0.13 -4.33 -6.85
N LEU A 32 0.19 -3.75 -8.06
CA LEU A 32 -0.71 -2.68 -8.47
C LEU A 32 -2.18 -3.12 -8.52
N LEU A 33 -2.47 -4.36 -8.94
CA LEU A 33 -3.82 -4.91 -8.93
C LEU A 33 -4.36 -5.07 -7.51
N PHE A 34 -3.54 -5.59 -6.58
CA PHE A 34 -3.87 -5.68 -5.16
C PHE A 34 -3.96 -4.32 -4.47
N PHE A 35 -3.45 -3.26 -5.09
CA PHE A 35 -3.66 -1.88 -4.65
C PHE A 35 -4.97 -1.29 -5.21
N ILE A 36 -5.24 -1.47 -6.51
CA ILE A 36 -6.41 -0.85 -7.16
C ILE A 36 -7.71 -1.56 -6.80
N VAL A 37 -7.73 -2.90 -6.74
CA VAL A 37 -8.95 -3.66 -6.49
C VAL A 37 -9.60 -3.32 -5.15
N PRO A 38 -8.88 -3.29 -4.01
CA PRO A 38 -9.50 -2.93 -2.74
C PRO A 38 -9.93 -1.46 -2.70
N LEU A 39 -9.28 -0.54 -3.43
CA LEU A 39 -9.75 0.85 -3.56
C LEU A 39 -11.08 0.94 -4.31
N ILE A 40 -11.27 0.15 -5.36
CA ILE A 40 -12.55 0.06 -6.06
C ILE A 40 -13.61 -0.53 -5.13
N LEU A 41 -13.28 -1.61 -4.40
CA LEU A 41 -14.19 -2.22 -3.43
C LEU A 41 -14.55 -1.27 -2.29
N PHE A 42 -13.61 -0.45 -1.83
CA PHE A 42 -13.87 0.60 -0.84
C PHE A 42 -14.89 1.59 -1.39
N GLN A 43 -14.71 2.06 -2.63
CA GLN A 43 -15.65 3.00 -3.25
C GLN A 43 -17.04 2.38 -3.44
N VAL A 44 -17.12 1.11 -3.82
CA VAL A 44 -18.39 0.37 -3.91
C VAL A 44 -19.01 0.22 -2.53
N ASN A 45 -18.22 -0.13 -1.51
CA ASN A 45 -18.69 -0.26 -0.14
C ASN A 45 -19.27 1.05 0.39
N GLU A 46 -18.62 2.19 0.14
CA GLU A 46 -19.15 3.51 0.50
C GLU A 46 -20.53 3.79 -0.09
N LEU A 47 -20.81 3.31 -1.31
CA LEU A 47 -22.10 3.50 -1.97
C LEU A 47 -23.19 2.60 -1.40
N ILE A 48 -22.87 1.34 -1.06
CA ILE A 48 -23.88 0.34 -0.65
C ILE A 48 -24.05 0.24 0.86
N LYS A 49 -23.05 0.65 1.67
CA LYS A 49 -23.05 0.41 3.12
C LYS A 49 -24.24 1.04 3.82
N ALA A 50 -24.78 2.15 3.29
CA ALA A 50 -25.96 2.82 3.84
C ALA A 50 -27.23 1.96 3.71
N ASP A 51 -27.38 1.24 2.60
CA ASP A 51 -28.61 0.52 2.23
C ASP A 51 -28.72 -0.88 2.86
N VAL A 52 -27.63 -1.43 3.40
CA VAL A 52 -27.63 -2.76 4.02
C VAL A 52 -28.33 -2.73 5.39
N GLN A 53 -29.56 -3.22 5.45
CA GLN A 53 -30.37 -3.26 6.68
C GLN A 53 -30.06 -4.46 7.60
N ILE A 54 -29.25 -5.42 7.15
CA ILE A 54 -28.84 -6.56 7.98
C ILE A 54 -27.94 -6.03 9.11
N PRO A 55 -28.30 -6.21 10.40
CA PRO A 55 -27.64 -5.51 11.51
C PRO A 55 -26.14 -5.79 11.60
N VAL A 56 -25.74 -7.06 11.62
CA VAL A 56 -24.34 -7.47 11.78
C VAL A 56 -23.52 -7.15 10.52
N LEU A 57 -24.06 -7.50 9.35
CA LEU A 57 -23.36 -7.27 8.08
C LEU A 57 -23.19 -5.78 7.79
N GLY A 58 -24.25 -4.99 8.01
CA GLY A 58 -24.22 -3.54 7.87
C GLY A 58 -23.28 -2.88 8.87
N TYR A 59 -23.14 -3.40 10.09
CA TYR A 59 -22.15 -2.92 11.06
C TYR A 59 -20.73 -3.15 10.54
N VAL A 60 -20.40 -4.38 10.12
CA VAL A 60 -19.06 -4.71 9.59
C VAL A 60 -18.73 -3.88 8.34
N LEU A 61 -19.68 -3.74 7.41
CA LEU A 61 -19.47 -2.96 6.18
C LEU A 61 -19.27 -1.47 6.47
N ARG A 62 -19.97 -0.92 7.46
CA ARG A 62 -19.86 0.51 7.81
C ARG A 62 -18.64 0.83 8.66
N CYS A 63 -18.23 -0.08 9.54
CA CYS A 63 -17.23 0.20 10.57
C CYS A 63 -15.85 -0.39 10.29
N HIS A 64 -15.73 -1.59 9.73
CA HIS A 64 -14.44 -2.32 9.73
C HIS A 64 -13.98 -2.79 8.34
N PHE A 65 -14.91 -2.98 7.40
CA PHE A 65 -14.59 -3.54 6.08
C PHE A 65 -13.65 -2.63 5.28
N ASN A 66 -13.81 -1.32 5.42
CA ASN A 66 -12.95 -0.35 4.77
C ASN A 66 -11.52 -0.38 5.30
N ASP A 67 -11.32 -0.52 6.62
CA ASP A 67 -10.01 -0.62 7.25
C ASP A 67 -9.29 -1.91 6.84
N TYR A 68 -10.04 -3.00 6.70
CA TYR A 68 -9.54 -4.24 6.11
C TYR A 68 -9.03 -4.04 4.68
N LEU A 69 -9.82 -3.40 3.80
CA LEU A 69 -9.39 -3.08 2.43
C LEU A 69 -8.21 -2.10 2.40
N GLY A 70 -8.16 -1.18 3.36
CA GLY A 70 -7.06 -0.26 3.60
C GLY A 70 -5.76 -1.00 3.91
N GLY A 71 -5.82 -2.01 4.80
CA GLY A 71 -4.68 -2.88 5.11
C GLY A 71 -4.14 -3.63 3.89
N ILE A 72 -5.01 -4.21 3.06
CA ILE A 72 -4.59 -4.90 1.81
C ILE A 72 -3.91 -3.90 0.87
N SER A 73 -4.53 -2.74 0.65
CA SER A 73 -4.00 -1.70 -0.24
C SER A 73 -2.66 -1.17 0.25
N PHE A 74 -2.52 -0.97 1.56
CA PHE A 74 -1.30 -0.45 2.16
C PHE A 74 -0.14 -1.44 2.01
N ALA A 75 -0.37 -2.74 2.28
CA ALA A 75 0.62 -3.78 2.03
C ALA A 75 1.08 -3.83 0.57
N ALA A 76 0.12 -3.75 -0.36
CA ALA A 76 0.39 -3.76 -1.79
C ALA A 76 1.18 -2.52 -2.23
N TYR A 77 0.80 -1.36 -1.74
CA TYR A 77 1.45 -0.08 -2.00
C TYR A 77 2.89 -0.04 -1.50
N LEU A 78 3.15 -0.49 -0.27
CA LEU A 78 4.49 -0.56 0.29
C LEU A 78 5.39 -1.48 -0.54
N ASN A 79 4.92 -2.68 -0.87
CA ASN A 79 5.69 -3.59 -1.71
C ASN A 79 5.91 -3.06 -3.13
N PHE A 80 4.91 -2.39 -3.71
CA PHE A 80 5.03 -1.75 -5.01
C PHE A 80 6.12 -0.66 -5.00
N ILE A 81 6.10 0.26 -4.02
CA ILE A 81 7.14 1.30 -3.88
C ILE A 81 8.52 0.69 -3.66
N LEU A 82 8.63 -0.29 -2.77
CA LEU A 82 9.91 -0.95 -2.49
C LEU A 82 10.44 -1.73 -3.70
N SER A 83 9.57 -2.15 -4.62
CA SER A 83 9.98 -2.73 -5.90
C SER A 83 10.46 -1.69 -6.92
N LEU A 84 9.96 -0.45 -6.82
CA LEU A 84 10.33 0.67 -7.69
C LEU A 84 11.59 1.37 -7.21
N SER A 85 11.75 1.48 -5.89
CA SER A 85 13.00 1.88 -5.27
C SER A 85 14.01 0.75 -5.46
N ASN A 86 15.29 1.05 -5.74
CA ASN A 86 16.35 0.03 -5.84
C ASN A 86 16.64 -0.71 -4.51
N TRP A 87 15.74 -0.60 -3.53
CA TRP A 87 15.80 -1.09 -2.16
C TRP A 87 15.06 -2.43 -2.04
N THR A 88 15.30 -3.32 -3.00
CA THR A 88 14.64 -4.63 -3.08
C THR A 88 14.92 -5.52 -1.87
N SER A 89 16.03 -5.29 -1.14
CA SER A 89 16.35 -5.98 0.12
C SER A 89 15.40 -5.66 1.27
N PHE A 90 14.65 -4.56 1.21
CA PHE A 90 13.69 -4.16 2.26
C PHE A 90 12.25 -4.61 1.97
N GLN A 91 12.02 -5.43 0.93
CA GLN A 91 10.68 -5.93 0.63
C GLN A 91 10.07 -6.67 1.83
N LEU A 92 8.78 -6.43 2.05
CA LEU A 92 8.01 -7.06 3.11
C LEU A 92 7.79 -8.53 2.71
N THR A 93 8.65 -9.40 3.21
CA THR A 93 8.63 -10.84 2.91
C THR A 93 8.16 -11.65 4.12
N LYS A 94 8.66 -11.29 5.31
CA LYS A 94 8.29 -11.98 6.55
C LYS A 94 6.95 -11.47 7.08
N ILE A 95 6.11 -12.41 7.52
CA ILE A 95 4.82 -12.15 8.19
C ILE A 95 4.94 -11.14 9.35
N GLN A 96 6.05 -11.16 10.08
CA GLN A 96 6.31 -10.22 11.19
C GLN A 96 6.28 -8.76 10.75
N HIS A 97 6.79 -8.43 9.56
CA HIS A 97 6.76 -7.05 9.08
C HIS A 97 5.34 -6.62 8.74
N PHE A 98 4.50 -7.51 8.20
CA PHE A 98 3.09 -7.22 7.94
C PHE A 98 2.30 -7.02 9.23
N LEU A 99 2.56 -7.83 10.26
CA LEU A 99 1.95 -7.68 11.58
C LEU A 99 2.34 -6.36 12.24
N ILE A 100 3.63 -6.04 12.28
CA ILE A 100 4.12 -4.78 12.88
C ILE A 100 3.60 -3.58 12.09
N ALA A 101 3.67 -3.61 10.76
CA ALA A 101 3.17 -2.52 9.93
C ALA A 101 1.65 -2.34 10.05
N GLY A 102 0.87 -3.44 10.11
CA GLY A 102 -0.57 -3.38 10.33
C GLY A 102 -0.94 -2.84 11.70
N LEU A 103 -0.23 -3.27 12.75
CA LEU A 103 -0.44 -2.80 14.12
C LEU A 103 -0.06 -1.32 14.27
N LEU A 104 1.10 -0.91 13.75
CA LEU A 104 1.49 0.51 13.74
C LEU A 104 0.53 1.35 12.91
N CYS A 105 0.11 0.88 11.74
CA CYS A 105 -0.84 1.61 10.91
C CYS A 105 -2.19 1.76 11.60
N GLY A 106 -2.72 0.68 12.19
CA GLY A 106 -3.99 0.72 12.92
C GLY A 106 -3.92 1.65 14.12
N ILE A 107 -2.87 1.53 14.94
CA ILE A 107 -2.65 2.41 16.11
C ILE A 107 -2.47 3.87 15.68
N CYS A 108 -1.72 4.13 14.61
CA CYS A 108 -1.57 5.47 14.05
C CYS A 108 -2.92 6.01 13.59
N TRP A 109 -3.73 5.19 12.90
CA TRP A 109 -5.05 5.61 12.45
C TRP A 109 -5.99 5.87 13.64
N GLU A 110 -5.88 5.09 14.71
CA GLU A 110 -6.73 5.22 15.88
C GLU A 110 -6.31 6.39 16.80
N LEU A 111 -5.02 6.67 16.94
CA LEU A 111 -4.50 7.76 17.79
C LEU A 111 -4.39 9.10 17.07
N ILE A 112 -4.00 9.09 15.79
CA ILE A 112 -3.72 10.31 15.03
C ILE A 112 -5.02 10.85 14.42
N THR A 113 -5.88 10.00 13.87
CA THR A 113 -7.14 10.46 13.26
C THR A 113 -8.04 11.24 14.20
N PRO A 114 -8.26 10.88 15.49
CA PRO A 114 -9.07 11.70 16.40
C PRO A 114 -8.48 13.07 16.70
N LEU A 115 -7.17 13.29 16.48
CA LEU A 115 -6.58 14.63 16.56
C LEU A 115 -7.04 15.56 15.43
N PHE A 116 -7.47 14.99 14.30
CA PHE A 116 -7.96 15.74 13.14
C PHE A 116 -9.48 15.65 12.95
N ILE A 117 -10.10 14.54 13.36
CA ILE A 117 -11.52 14.22 13.19
C ILE A 117 -12.11 13.81 14.54
N GLN A 118 -12.76 14.76 15.22
CA GLN A 118 -13.29 14.60 16.58
C GLN A 118 -14.43 13.58 16.73
N SER A 119 -14.96 13.03 15.62
CA SER A 119 -15.99 11.99 15.62
C SER A 119 -15.43 10.55 15.59
N SER A 120 -14.11 10.38 15.59
CA SER A 120 -13.50 9.05 15.54
C SER A 120 -13.46 8.45 16.94
N THR A 121 -14.22 7.38 17.15
CA THR A 121 -14.12 6.56 18.36
C THR A 121 -13.10 5.48 18.05
N GLY A 122 -12.06 5.34 18.87
CA GLY A 122 -11.06 4.30 18.66
C GLY A 122 -11.65 2.94 18.97
N ASP A 123 -11.83 2.11 17.93
CA ASP A 123 -12.25 0.72 18.07
C ASP A 123 -11.05 -0.21 17.79
N PHE A 124 -10.71 -1.03 18.79
CA PHE A 124 -9.66 -2.04 18.67
C PHE A 124 -9.88 -3.00 17.48
N TRP A 125 -11.13 -3.15 17.04
CA TRP A 125 -11.51 -3.96 15.88
C TRP A 125 -10.96 -3.42 14.56
N ASP A 126 -10.71 -2.11 14.45
CA ASP A 126 -10.14 -1.50 13.24
C ASP A 126 -8.66 -1.88 13.09
N VAL A 127 -7.93 -1.94 14.22
CA VAL A 127 -6.55 -2.43 14.24
C VAL A 127 -6.49 -3.90 13.81
N ILE A 128 -7.43 -4.72 14.28
CA ILE A 128 -7.55 -6.12 13.84
C ILE A 128 -7.86 -6.18 12.33
N ALA A 129 -8.79 -5.36 11.84
CA ALA A 129 -9.14 -5.31 10.42
C ALA A 129 -7.92 -4.97 9.55
N TYR A 130 -7.12 -3.98 9.94
CA TYR A 130 -5.85 -3.64 9.28
C TYR A 130 -4.86 -4.81 9.26
N ILE A 131 -4.66 -5.47 10.40
CA ILE A 131 -3.77 -6.63 10.50
C ILE A 131 -4.24 -7.76 9.57
N LEU A 132 -5.54 -8.07 9.59
CA LEU A 132 -6.13 -9.09 8.71
C LEU A 132 -5.98 -8.74 7.22
N GLY A 133 -6.12 -7.45 6.87
CA GLY A 133 -5.90 -6.97 5.50
C GLY A 133 -4.46 -7.18 5.05
N MET A 134 -3.49 -6.79 5.89
CA MET A 134 -2.05 -6.97 5.62
C MET A 134 -1.68 -8.46 5.50
N LEU A 135 -2.26 -9.32 6.34
CA LEU A 135 -2.07 -10.78 6.28
C LEU A 135 -2.69 -11.40 5.04
N THR A 136 -3.84 -10.89 4.58
CA THR A 136 -4.47 -11.35 3.34
C THR A 136 -3.55 -11.10 2.16
N TYR A 137 -2.99 -9.89 2.04
CA TYR A 137 -2.00 -9.60 1.01
C TYR A 137 -0.81 -10.55 1.09
N TRP A 138 -0.23 -10.74 2.29
CA TRP A 138 0.90 -11.65 2.50
C TRP A 138 0.59 -13.09 2.07
N PHE A 139 -0.59 -13.60 2.43
CA PHE A 139 -1.03 -14.94 2.04
C PHE A 139 -1.10 -15.08 0.51
N PHE A 140 -1.71 -14.11 -0.17
CA PHE A 140 -1.75 -14.12 -1.63
C PHE A 140 -0.36 -13.97 -2.24
N SER A 141 0.50 -13.13 -1.67
CA SER A 141 1.83 -12.88 -2.21
C SER A 141 2.74 -14.11 -2.06
N GLU A 142 2.85 -14.69 -0.87
CA GLU A 142 3.78 -15.79 -0.60
C GLU A 142 3.22 -17.17 -0.99
N VAL A 143 1.92 -17.41 -0.83
CA VAL A 143 1.34 -18.76 -0.96
C VAL A 143 0.76 -19.01 -2.36
N LEU A 144 0.06 -18.04 -2.95
CA LEU A 144 -0.77 -18.27 -4.14
C LEU A 144 -0.22 -17.67 -5.44
N VAL A 145 0.37 -16.47 -5.39
CA VAL A 145 0.53 -15.64 -6.60
C VAL A 145 1.98 -15.41 -7.03
N PHE A 146 2.98 -15.50 -6.15
CA PHE A 146 4.41 -15.26 -6.52
C PHE A 146 5.36 -16.47 -6.42
N LYS A 147 4.84 -17.69 -6.30
CA LYS A 147 5.57 -18.89 -6.77
C LYS A 147 5.62 -18.92 -8.29
#